data_AF-A0A2E8V4W3-F1
#
_entry.id   AF-A0A2E8V4W3-F1
#
_cell.length_a   1.000
_cell.length_b   1.000
_cell.length_c   1.000
_cell.angle_alpha   90.00
_cell.angle_beta   90.00
_cell.angle_gamma   90.00
#
_symmetry.space_group_name_H-M   'P 1'
#
loop_
_entity.id
_entity.type
_entity.pdbx_description
1 polymer ?
#
loop_
_entity_poly.entity_id
_entity_poly.type
_entity_poly.pdbx_seq_one_letter_code
_entity_poly.pdbx_strand_id
1 'polypeptide(L)'
;SIIQESFLDPSSEIGQVKTSEDANVFLTNYLNAQYDNGNGAGKYVFFRVNKGDQNSFVYGWNAYVLKSSQAEDGQATAPEIKYKSVVDPIDLPEPEPEPEPTVPIGENLVSNSDFDSADGWSIVNQYEAENTMGTILFENGIAKFIETDSAVEGSWKHLGIYTDLELSSGIYQFDMEINYQEVMDAWGEVYIGRNAPISGNEYNGDLQVLKVFNTWECASVKTFSGKSTETGCDLNDRPGQFEISAPGTYFLLFRSGGASYGDIGVQIDKVTLEKVQ
;
A
#
# COMPACT_ATOMS: atom_id res chain seq x y z
N SER A 1 -48.88 -0.96 -41.68
CA SER A 1 -48.27 -0.27 -40.53
C SER A 1 -47.98 -1.32 -39.48
N ILE A 2 -46.71 -1.53 -39.10
CA ILE A 2 -46.27 -2.74 -38.34
C ILE A 2 -46.18 -2.48 -36.81
N ILE A 3 -46.38 -1.24 -36.38
CA ILE A 3 -46.64 -0.90 -34.98
C ILE A 3 -48.06 -0.33 -34.96
N GLN A 4 -48.96 -0.93 -34.20
CA GLN A 4 -50.32 -0.39 -34.06
C GLN A 4 -50.22 1.00 -33.42
N GLU A 5 -50.94 1.97 -33.98
CA GLU A 5 -50.93 3.36 -33.48
C GLU A 5 -51.29 3.46 -32.00
N SER A 6 -52.02 2.48 -31.47
CA SER A 6 -52.36 2.34 -30.06
C SER A 6 -51.15 2.17 -29.12
N PHE A 7 -49.97 1.86 -29.64
CA PHE A 7 -48.73 1.79 -28.86
C PHE A 7 -47.95 3.12 -28.84
N LEU A 8 -48.39 4.14 -29.59
CA LEU A 8 -47.65 5.37 -29.78
C LEU A 8 -48.28 6.51 -28.96
N ASP A 9 -47.47 7.23 -28.18
CA ASP A 9 -47.86 8.55 -27.67
C ASP A 9 -47.68 9.59 -28.81
N PRO A 10 -48.72 10.37 -29.16
CA PRO A 10 -48.69 11.32 -30.28
C PRO A 10 -47.75 12.53 -30.08
N SER A 11 -47.06 12.64 -28.95
CA SER A 11 -46.25 13.82 -28.59
C SER A 11 -44.73 13.72 -28.84
N SER A 12 -44.23 12.71 -29.55
CA SER A 12 -42.78 12.56 -29.80
C SER A 12 -42.29 13.15 -31.12
N GLU A 13 -41.06 13.69 -31.11
CA GLU A 13 -40.36 14.19 -32.30
C GLU A 13 -40.21 13.09 -33.37
N ILE A 14 -40.14 13.50 -34.65
CA ILE A 14 -40.06 12.59 -35.81
C ILE A 14 -38.97 11.52 -35.59
N GLY A 15 -39.37 10.25 -35.61
CA GLY A 15 -38.48 9.10 -35.44
C GLY A 15 -38.31 8.60 -34.00
N GLN A 16 -38.86 9.31 -33.02
CA GLN A 16 -38.99 8.83 -31.65
C GLN A 16 -40.44 8.39 -31.41
N VAL A 17 -40.63 7.27 -30.73
CA VAL A 17 -41.92 6.82 -30.23
C VAL A 17 -41.78 6.68 -28.72
N LYS A 18 -42.65 7.35 -27.97
CA LYS A 18 -42.77 7.15 -26.52
C LYS A 18 -43.99 6.28 -26.25
N THR A 19 -43.88 5.41 -25.26
CA THR A 19 -44.92 4.50 -24.78
C THR A 19 -45.20 4.81 -23.32
N SER A 20 -46.46 4.67 -22.88
CA SER A 20 -46.80 4.71 -21.46
C SER A 20 -46.36 3.42 -20.74
N GLU A 21 -46.38 3.43 -19.41
CA GLU A 21 -46.02 2.25 -18.61
C GLU A 21 -46.93 1.04 -18.91
N ASP A 22 -48.23 1.27 -19.09
CA ASP A 22 -49.17 0.25 -19.54
C ASP A 22 -48.88 -0.22 -20.98
N ALA A 23 -48.51 0.70 -21.88
CA ALA A 23 -48.17 0.38 -23.27
C ALA A 23 -46.87 -0.43 -23.40
N ASN A 24 -45.94 -0.30 -22.45
CA ASN A 24 -44.69 -1.08 -22.43
C ASN A 24 -44.95 -2.58 -22.32
N VAL A 25 -45.94 -2.98 -21.51
CA VAL A 25 -46.31 -4.39 -21.35
C VAL A 25 -46.83 -4.95 -22.66
N PHE A 26 -47.72 -4.22 -23.34
CA PHE A 26 -48.27 -4.67 -24.62
C PHE A 26 -47.23 -4.70 -25.73
N LEU A 27 -46.35 -3.69 -25.82
CA LEU A 27 -45.26 -3.67 -26.78
C LEU A 27 -44.29 -4.83 -26.57
N THR A 28 -43.91 -5.10 -25.32
CA THR A 28 -43.04 -6.24 -24.97
C THR A 28 -43.66 -7.57 -25.37
N ASN A 29 -44.94 -7.79 -25.05
CA ASN A 29 -45.65 -9.00 -25.44
C ASN A 29 -45.77 -9.16 -26.96
N TYR A 30 -46.03 -8.06 -27.68
CA TYR A 30 -46.08 -8.07 -29.14
C TYR A 30 -44.74 -8.44 -29.75
N LEU A 31 -43.64 -7.83 -29.28
CA LEU A 31 -42.29 -8.11 -29.78
C LEU A 31 -41.85 -9.56 -29.53
N ASN A 32 -42.12 -10.09 -28.33
CA ASN A 32 -41.85 -11.49 -28.01
C ASN A 32 -42.67 -12.43 -28.91
N ALA A 33 -43.95 -12.14 -29.14
CA ALA A 33 -44.78 -12.93 -30.04
C ALA A 33 -44.30 -12.89 -31.51
N GLN A 34 -43.72 -11.78 -31.99
CA GLN A 34 -43.13 -11.74 -33.34
C GLN A 34 -41.84 -12.57 -33.40
N TYR A 35 -41.00 -12.51 -32.35
CA TYR A 35 -39.79 -13.31 -32.24
C TYR A 35 -40.08 -14.81 -32.22
N ASP A 36 -41.00 -15.26 -31.35
CA ASP A 36 -41.30 -16.68 -31.14
C ASP A 36 -41.99 -17.35 -32.35
N ASN A 37 -42.75 -16.58 -33.14
CA ASN A 37 -43.46 -17.10 -34.31
C ASN A 37 -42.63 -17.08 -35.60
N GLY A 38 -41.36 -16.64 -35.56
CA GLY A 38 -40.47 -16.56 -36.74
C GLY A 38 -40.93 -15.57 -37.82
N ASN A 39 -41.97 -14.79 -37.56
CA ASN A 39 -42.51 -13.80 -38.49
C ASN A 39 -41.56 -12.60 -38.55
N GLY A 40 -40.71 -12.57 -39.58
CA GLY A 40 -39.75 -11.48 -39.78
C GLY A 40 -38.29 -11.87 -39.61
N ALA A 41 -37.97 -13.17 -39.56
CA ALA A 41 -36.57 -13.65 -39.65
C ALA A 41 -35.86 -12.97 -40.84
N GLY A 42 -34.80 -12.21 -40.55
CA GLY A 42 -33.99 -11.48 -41.53
C GLY A 42 -34.58 -10.15 -42.04
N LYS A 43 -35.74 -9.68 -41.55
CA LYS A 43 -36.34 -8.40 -41.99
C LYS A 43 -36.14 -7.25 -41.02
N TYR A 44 -35.97 -7.53 -39.73
CA TYR A 44 -35.84 -6.50 -38.69
C TYR A 44 -34.73 -6.86 -37.70
N VAL A 45 -34.03 -5.83 -37.21
CA VAL A 45 -33.10 -5.93 -36.07
C VAL A 45 -33.70 -5.13 -34.93
N PHE A 46 -33.94 -5.79 -33.79
CA PHE A 46 -34.42 -5.13 -32.59
C PHE A 46 -33.24 -4.80 -31.68
N PHE A 47 -33.15 -3.53 -31.29
CA PHE A 47 -32.14 -3.05 -30.37
C PHE A 47 -32.80 -2.70 -29.02
N ARG A 48 -32.39 -3.37 -27.94
CA ARG A 48 -32.77 -3.00 -26.58
C ARG A 48 -31.74 -2.03 -26.01
N VAL A 49 -32.21 -0.89 -25.51
CA VAL A 49 -31.40 0.25 -25.10
C VAL A 49 -31.89 0.66 -23.70
N ASN A 50 -31.13 0.37 -22.63
CA ASN A 50 -31.48 0.69 -21.22
C ASN A 50 -30.71 1.91 -20.70
N LYS A 51 -31.42 2.90 -20.12
CA LYS A 51 -30.80 4.11 -19.57
C LYS A 51 -29.95 3.72 -18.36
N GLY A 52 -28.70 4.22 -18.29
CA GLY A 52 -27.89 4.09 -17.08
C GLY A 52 -28.57 4.78 -15.89
N ASP A 53 -28.18 4.41 -14.67
CA ASP A 53 -28.66 5.08 -13.46
C ASP A 53 -28.15 6.53 -13.37
N GLN A 54 -28.62 7.29 -12.37
CA GLN A 54 -28.29 8.70 -12.21
C GLN A 54 -26.77 8.94 -12.03
N ASN A 55 -26.05 7.96 -11.47
CA ASN A 55 -24.60 8.01 -11.26
C ASN A 55 -23.81 7.71 -12.55
N SER A 56 -24.40 6.97 -13.47
CA SER A 56 -23.81 6.65 -14.78
C SER A 56 -23.58 7.91 -15.65
N PHE A 57 -24.28 9.01 -15.37
CA PHE A 57 -24.11 10.30 -16.07
C PHE A 57 -23.01 11.18 -15.48
N VAL A 58 -22.60 10.94 -14.23
CA VAL A 58 -21.63 11.78 -13.50
C VAL A 58 -20.19 11.50 -13.94
N TYR A 59 -19.89 10.29 -14.39
CA TYR A 59 -18.51 9.85 -14.68
C TYR A 59 -18.13 9.84 -16.17
N GLY A 60 -18.91 10.49 -17.05
CA GLY A 60 -18.58 10.58 -18.49
C GLY A 60 -18.67 9.24 -19.25
N TRP A 61 -19.25 8.20 -18.65
CA TRP A 61 -19.55 6.95 -19.33
C TRP A 61 -20.81 7.12 -20.18
N ASN A 62 -20.63 6.98 -21.48
CA ASN A 62 -21.72 7.15 -22.43
C ASN A 62 -22.72 6.01 -22.36
N ALA A 63 -23.90 6.35 -21.84
CA ALA A 63 -25.23 6.06 -22.39
C ALA A 63 -25.28 4.94 -23.45
N TYR A 64 -25.70 3.75 -22.99
CA TYR A 64 -26.13 2.60 -23.80
C TYR A 64 -25.03 1.88 -24.61
N VAL A 65 -24.68 0.65 -24.18
CA VAL A 65 -23.88 -0.27 -24.99
C VAL A 65 -24.83 -1.23 -25.74
N LEU A 66 -24.89 -1.12 -27.06
CA LEU A 66 -25.55 -2.11 -27.90
C LEU A 66 -24.54 -3.21 -28.24
N LYS A 67 -24.75 -4.42 -27.70
CA LYS A 67 -24.00 -5.61 -28.09
C LYS A 67 -24.87 -6.45 -29.00
N SER A 68 -24.41 -6.74 -30.22
CA SER A 68 -25.03 -7.79 -31.05
C SER A 68 -24.78 -9.14 -30.36
N SER A 69 -25.82 -9.97 -30.23
CA SER A 69 -25.74 -11.20 -29.41
C SER A 69 -24.91 -12.33 -30.03
N GLN A 70 -24.34 -12.20 -31.23
CA GLN A 70 -23.45 -13.21 -31.79
C GLN A 70 -22.37 -12.60 -32.69
N ALA A 71 -21.14 -12.52 -32.17
CA ALA A 71 -19.95 -12.73 -32.98
C ALA A 71 -19.40 -14.08 -32.54
N GLU A 72 -19.15 -15.00 -33.48
CA GLU A 72 -18.56 -16.32 -33.18
C GLU A 72 -17.23 -16.22 -32.39
N ASP A 73 -16.56 -15.07 -32.49
CA ASP A 73 -15.27 -14.76 -31.87
C ASP A 73 -15.35 -14.11 -30.46
N GLY A 74 -16.54 -14.02 -29.86
CA GLY A 74 -16.72 -13.55 -28.47
C GLY A 74 -16.82 -12.03 -28.28
N GLN A 75 -16.95 -11.61 -27.03
CA GLN A 75 -17.33 -10.23 -26.63
C GLN A 75 -16.36 -9.14 -27.13
N ALA A 76 -15.11 -9.47 -27.42
CA ALA A 76 -14.07 -8.51 -27.83
C ALA A 76 -14.23 -7.98 -29.27
N THR A 77 -14.96 -8.69 -30.13
CA THR A 77 -15.12 -8.34 -31.56
C THR A 77 -16.55 -7.93 -31.92
N ALA A 78 -17.47 -7.93 -30.94
CA ALA A 78 -18.84 -7.51 -31.17
C ALA A 78 -18.90 -6.02 -31.54
N PRO A 79 -19.61 -5.64 -32.63
CA PRO A 79 -19.74 -4.24 -33.02
C PRO A 79 -20.45 -3.44 -31.93
N GLU A 80 -19.86 -2.29 -31.58
CA GLU A 80 -20.38 -1.35 -30.58
C GLU A 80 -20.85 -0.06 -31.25
N ILE A 81 -22.06 0.40 -30.91
CA ILE A 81 -22.51 1.76 -31.20
C ILE A 81 -22.39 2.57 -29.93
N LYS A 82 -21.57 3.63 -29.95
CA LYS A 82 -21.34 4.53 -28.81
C LYS A 82 -22.07 5.85 -29.04
N TYR A 83 -23.04 6.18 -28.19
CA TYR A 83 -23.71 7.49 -28.22
C TYR A 83 -23.04 8.45 -27.25
N LYS A 84 -22.33 9.47 -27.75
CA LYS A 84 -21.72 10.49 -26.88
C LYS A 84 -22.75 11.55 -26.49
N SER A 85 -22.91 11.80 -25.19
CA SER A 85 -23.64 12.98 -24.70
C SER A 85 -22.94 14.26 -25.18
N VAL A 86 -23.71 15.29 -25.52
CA VAL A 86 -23.21 16.65 -25.80
C VAL A 86 -23.15 17.53 -24.55
N VAL A 87 -23.53 16.97 -23.39
CA VAL A 87 -23.43 17.64 -22.09
C VAL A 87 -22.07 17.32 -21.51
N ASP A 88 -21.27 18.36 -21.27
CA ASP A 88 -19.99 18.23 -20.58
C ASP A 88 -20.22 17.63 -19.18
N PRO A 89 -19.38 16.68 -18.72
CA PRO A 89 -19.43 16.20 -17.35
C PRO A 89 -19.39 17.40 -16.40
N ILE A 90 -20.25 17.39 -15.38
CA ILE A 90 -20.16 18.39 -14.31
C ILE A 90 -18.75 18.24 -13.72
N ASP A 91 -18.00 19.34 -13.65
CA ASP A 91 -16.76 19.40 -12.87
C ASP A 91 -17.12 19.03 -11.44
N LEU A 92 -16.83 17.78 -11.06
CA LEU A 92 -16.85 17.41 -9.67
C LEU A 92 -15.75 18.26 -9.00
N PRO A 93 -16.02 18.89 -7.85
CA PRO A 93 -14.94 19.47 -7.08
C PRO A 93 -13.91 18.36 -6.85
N GLU A 94 -12.63 18.68 -7.07
CA GLU A 94 -11.56 17.77 -6.69
C GLU A 94 -11.79 17.37 -5.22
N PRO A 95 -11.64 16.07 -4.88
CA PRO A 95 -11.73 15.67 -3.48
C PRO A 95 -10.77 16.54 -2.68
N GLU A 96 -11.24 17.12 -1.58
CA GLU A 96 -10.36 17.91 -0.71
C GLU A 96 -9.15 17.04 -0.33
N PRO A 97 -7.92 17.57 -0.39
CA PRO A 97 -6.75 16.81 0.02
C PRO A 97 -6.93 16.37 1.47
N GLU A 98 -6.62 15.12 1.77
CA GLU A 98 -6.61 14.66 3.16
C GLU A 98 -5.69 15.57 3.99
N PRO A 99 -6.11 15.98 5.19
CA PRO A 99 -5.29 16.83 6.04
C PRO A 99 -3.99 16.10 6.36
N GLU A 100 -2.85 16.78 6.19
CA GLU A 100 -1.56 16.20 6.56
C GLU A 100 -1.55 15.78 8.04
N PRO A 101 -0.88 14.67 8.39
CA PRO A 101 -0.77 14.24 9.77
C PRO A 101 -0.11 15.34 10.62
N THR A 102 -0.77 15.76 11.69
CA THR A 102 -0.20 16.72 12.63
C THR A 102 0.76 16.00 13.57
N VAL A 103 2.07 16.18 13.35
CA VAL A 103 3.12 15.58 14.19
C VAL A 103 3.62 16.60 15.21
N PRO A 104 3.55 16.32 16.52
CA PRO A 104 4.08 17.20 17.56
C PRO A 104 5.62 17.29 17.49
N ILE A 105 6.15 18.48 17.75
CA ILE A 105 7.60 18.73 17.81
C ILE A 105 8.12 18.36 19.20
N GLY A 106 9.23 17.61 19.25
CA GLY A 106 9.91 17.23 20.49
C GLY A 106 9.21 16.16 21.33
N GLU A 107 8.19 15.48 20.79
CA GLU A 107 7.58 14.31 21.41
C GLU A 107 8.05 13.04 20.71
N ASN A 108 8.28 11.98 21.48
CA ASN A 108 8.61 10.68 20.91
C ASN A 108 7.39 10.10 20.19
N LEU A 109 7.57 9.79 18.91
CA LEU A 109 6.52 9.24 18.05
C LEU A 109 6.45 7.71 18.10
N VAL A 110 7.48 7.05 18.66
CA VAL A 110 7.56 5.59 18.74
C VAL A 110 6.74 5.10 19.92
N SER A 111 5.69 4.34 19.62
CA SER A 111 4.88 3.63 20.62
C SER A 111 5.61 2.39 21.12
N ASN A 112 5.39 2.02 22.39
CA ASN A 112 6.06 0.88 23.03
C ASN A 112 7.58 0.89 22.81
N SER A 113 8.19 2.06 23.01
CA SER A 113 9.62 2.30 22.80
C SER A 113 10.52 1.67 23.86
N ASP A 114 9.95 1.32 25.03
CA ASP A 114 10.62 0.65 26.15
C ASP A 114 10.48 -0.89 26.09
N PHE A 115 9.89 -1.44 25.02
CA PHE A 115 9.72 -2.88 24.78
C PHE A 115 9.14 -3.69 25.97
N ASP A 116 8.17 -3.11 26.69
CA ASP A 116 7.45 -3.80 27.77
C ASP A 116 6.68 -5.04 27.24
N SER A 117 6.32 -5.02 25.95
CA SER A 117 5.80 -6.16 25.19
C SER A 117 6.31 -6.13 23.74
N ALA A 118 5.92 -7.11 22.93
CA ALA A 118 6.17 -7.10 21.48
C ALA A 118 5.14 -6.28 20.69
N ASP A 119 4.13 -5.69 21.35
CA ASP A 119 3.01 -5.04 20.65
C ASP A 119 3.49 -3.82 19.86
N GLY A 120 2.97 -3.65 18.64
CA GLY A 120 3.36 -2.56 17.73
C GLY A 120 4.69 -2.77 17.01
N TRP A 121 5.40 -3.87 17.29
CA TRP A 121 6.65 -4.22 16.62
C TRP A 121 6.50 -5.52 15.82
N SER A 122 7.12 -5.55 14.66
CA SER A 122 7.18 -6.72 13.78
C SER A 122 8.62 -7.19 13.61
N ILE A 123 8.84 -8.50 13.71
CA ILE A 123 10.13 -9.13 13.41
C ILE A 123 10.16 -9.50 11.92
N VAL A 124 11.30 -9.27 11.26
CA VAL A 124 11.54 -9.69 9.88
C VAL A 124 12.89 -10.41 9.76
N ASN A 125 12.90 -11.59 9.14
CA ASN A 125 14.12 -12.22 8.66
C ASN A 125 14.45 -11.64 7.27
N GLN A 126 15.58 -10.98 7.12
CA GLN A 126 15.97 -10.32 5.87
C GLN A 126 16.95 -11.14 5.02
N TYR A 127 17.37 -12.31 5.52
CA TYR A 127 18.35 -13.15 4.85
C TYR A 127 17.83 -14.58 4.73
N GLU A 128 17.53 -15.00 3.49
CA GLU A 128 16.98 -16.32 3.16
C GLU A 128 15.76 -16.70 4.02
N ALA A 129 14.55 -16.72 3.47
CA ALA A 129 13.33 -16.83 4.28
C ALA A 129 13.29 -18.01 5.29
N GLU A 130 13.98 -19.10 5.01
CA GLU A 130 14.08 -20.31 5.86
C GLU A 130 15.26 -20.29 6.85
N ASN A 131 16.05 -19.21 6.91
CA ASN A 131 17.17 -19.09 7.82
C ASN A 131 16.68 -18.99 9.27
N THR A 132 17.15 -19.90 10.11
CA THR A 132 16.78 -19.97 11.52
C THR A 132 17.93 -19.67 12.46
N MET A 133 19.04 -19.08 11.99
CA MET A 133 20.30 -18.94 12.75
C MET A 133 20.29 -17.83 13.80
N GLY A 134 19.24 -17.01 13.82
CA GLY A 134 19.03 -16.03 14.87
C GLY A 134 17.55 -15.81 15.14
N THR A 135 17.26 -15.14 16.25
CA THR A 135 15.92 -14.72 16.64
C THR A 135 15.98 -13.41 17.42
N ILE A 136 14.82 -12.77 17.60
CA ILE A 136 14.66 -11.58 18.43
C ILE A 136 13.69 -11.90 19.56
N LEU A 137 14.11 -11.61 20.80
CA LEU A 137 13.30 -11.81 22.00
C LEU A 137 12.94 -10.45 22.62
N PHE A 138 11.69 -10.32 23.09
CA PHE A 138 11.22 -9.16 23.86
C PHE A 138 11.06 -9.58 25.31
N GLU A 139 11.99 -9.19 26.18
CA GLU A 139 12.00 -9.59 27.58
C GLU A 139 12.64 -8.51 28.45
N ASN A 140 12.07 -8.21 29.61
CA ASN A 140 12.61 -7.24 30.58
C ASN A 140 12.84 -5.82 30.01
N GLY A 141 11.94 -5.36 29.13
CA GLY A 141 12.05 -4.02 28.53
C GLY A 141 13.17 -3.88 27.50
N ILE A 142 13.58 -4.98 26.86
CA ILE A 142 14.56 -4.93 25.76
C ILE A 142 14.10 -5.78 24.58
N ALA A 143 14.43 -5.33 23.38
CA ALA A 143 14.45 -6.19 22.19
C ALA A 143 15.87 -6.71 21.99
N LYS A 144 16.03 -8.04 21.99
CA LYS A 144 17.31 -8.71 22.01
C LYS A 144 17.50 -9.60 20.81
N PHE A 145 18.45 -9.23 19.95
CA PHE A 145 18.92 -10.04 18.82
C PHE A 145 19.90 -11.08 19.34
N ILE A 146 19.57 -12.35 19.16
CA ILE A 146 20.39 -13.48 19.60
C ILE A 146 20.56 -14.51 18.49
N GLU A 147 21.54 -15.36 18.71
CA GLU A 147 21.84 -16.51 17.87
C GLU A 147 21.12 -17.72 18.44
N THR A 148 20.56 -18.56 17.58
CA THR A 148 19.82 -19.78 17.97
C THR A 148 20.70 -21.03 17.94
N ASP A 149 21.84 -20.95 17.25
CA ASP A 149 22.90 -21.95 17.24
C ASP A 149 24.26 -21.25 17.30
N SER A 150 25.32 -22.02 17.56
CA SER A 150 26.68 -21.49 17.68
C SER A 150 27.12 -20.80 16.39
N ALA A 151 27.50 -19.52 16.49
CA ALA A 151 28.08 -18.77 15.39
C ALA A 151 29.29 -19.52 14.79
N VAL A 152 29.23 -19.76 13.48
CA VAL A 152 30.38 -20.16 12.68
C VAL A 152 30.58 -19.08 11.62
N GLU A 153 31.81 -18.73 11.29
CA GLU A 153 32.10 -17.81 10.19
C GLU A 153 31.42 -18.31 8.90
N GLY A 154 30.67 -17.43 8.22
CA GLY A 154 29.85 -17.80 7.06
C GLY A 154 28.43 -18.27 7.38
N SER A 155 28.05 -18.38 8.67
CA SER A 155 26.68 -18.62 9.12
C SER A 155 25.93 -17.30 9.32
N TRP A 156 25.51 -16.71 8.20
CA TRP A 156 24.86 -15.40 8.18
C TRP A 156 23.43 -15.47 8.70
N LYS A 157 23.04 -14.46 9.48
CA LYS A 157 21.64 -14.11 9.73
C LYS A 157 21.51 -12.61 9.63
N HIS A 158 20.46 -12.13 8.96
CA HIS A 158 20.09 -10.72 8.99
C HIS A 158 18.67 -10.64 9.53
N LEU A 159 18.52 -9.99 10.68
CA LEU A 159 17.25 -9.83 11.37
C LEU A 159 16.94 -8.34 11.47
N GLY A 160 15.68 -8.00 11.55
CA GLY A 160 15.26 -6.66 11.94
C GLY A 160 13.97 -6.66 12.74
N ILE A 161 13.79 -5.57 13.50
CA ILE A 161 12.50 -5.19 14.05
C ILE A 161 12.06 -3.88 13.45
N TYR A 162 10.78 -3.75 13.14
CA TYR A 162 10.23 -2.52 12.62
C TYR A 162 8.87 -2.19 13.20
N THR A 163 8.52 -0.91 13.12
CA THR A 163 7.21 -0.35 13.41
C THR A 163 6.85 0.65 12.31
N ASP A 164 5.56 0.91 12.12
CA ASP A 164 5.06 1.93 11.21
C ASP A 164 4.69 3.22 11.95
N LEU A 165 4.85 4.35 11.27
CA LEU A 165 4.67 5.70 11.81
C LEU A 165 4.02 6.60 10.76
N GLU A 166 3.06 7.41 11.16
CA GLU A 166 2.53 8.50 10.32
C GLU A 166 3.39 9.75 10.50
N LEU A 167 4.14 10.12 9.45
CA LEU A 167 5.05 11.25 9.48
C LEU A 167 4.55 12.40 8.60
N SER A 168 4.92 13.62 8.97
CA SER A 168 4.73 14.82 8.16
C SER A 168 6.06 15.27 7.57
N SER A 169 6.05 16.21 6.63
CA SER A 169 7.31 16.79 6.17
C SER A 169 8.03 17.49 7.31
N GLY A 170 9.34 17.29 7.44
CA GLY A 170 10.14 17.88 8.50
C GLY A 170 11.47 17.19 8.73
N ILE A 171 12.21 17.70 9.71
CA ILE A 171 13.48 17.11 10.16
C ILE A 171 13.20 16.31 11.43
N TYR A 172 13.76 15.11 11.49
CA TYR A 172 13.59 14.17 12.58
C TYR A 172 14.92 13.80 13.20
N GLN A 173 14.90 13.45 14.49
CA GLN A 173 16.03 12.89 15.22
C GLN A 173 15.65 11.52 15.75
N PHE A 174 16.40 10.50 15.33
CA PHE A 174 16.36 9.16 15.88
C PHE A 174 17.42 8.96 16.97
N ASP A 175 17.09 8.20 18.00
CA ASP A 175 18.06 7.59 18.91
C ASP A 175 17.47 6.31 19.54
N MET A 176 18.31 5.54 20.23
CA MET A 176 17.89 4.41 21.08
C MET A 176 19.00 4.12 22.09
N GLU A 177 18.68 3.49 23.21
CA GLU A 177 19.69 2.81 24.03
C GLU A 177 20.08 1.50 23.36
N ILE A 178 21.39 1.25 23.26
CA ILE A 178 21.93 0.01 22.72
C ILE A 178 23.03 -0.54 23.62
N ASN A 179 23.08 -1.86 23.75
CA ASN A 179 24.13 -2.59 24.45
C ASN A 179 24.54 -3.85 23.68
N TYR A 180 25.83 -3.99 23.40
CA TYR A 180 26.42 -5.18 22.78
C TYR A 180 27.87 -5.34 23.24
N GLN A 181 28.37 -6.58 23.22
CA GLN A 181 29.73 -6.93 23.64
C GLN A 181 30.36 -7.91 22.66
N GLU A 182 31.57 -7.60 22.22
CA GLU A 182 32.39 -8.44 21.35
C GLU A 182 31.68 -8.91 20.07
N VAL A 183 30.94 -8.01 19.40
CA VAL A 183 30.38 -8.31 18.08
C VAL A 183 31.50 -8.59 17.07
N MET A 184 31.32 -9.60 16.22
CA MET A 184 32.32 -10.01 15.24
C MET A 184 31.68 -10.36 13.90
N ASP A 185 32.27 -9.87 12.82
CA ASP A 185 31.78 -10.10 11.46
C ASP A 185 30.29 -9.73 11.34
N ALA A 186 29.94 -8.59 11.94
CA ALA A 186 28.57 -8.11 12.10
C ALA A 186 28.43 -6.60 11.93
N TRP A 187 27.20 -6.17 11.68
CA TRP A 187 26.77 -4.80 11.48
C TRP A 187 25.37 -4.58 12.08
N GLY A 188 25.06 -3.34 12.44
CA GLY A 188 23.78 -2.91 12.98
C GLY A 188 23.44 -1.49 12.52
N GLU A 189 22.26 -1.32 11.93
CA GLU A 189 21.88 -0.13 11.18
C GLU A 189 20.40 0.18 11.33
N VAL A 190 20.05 1.46 11.18
CA VAL A 190 18.68 1.96 11.22
C VAL A 190 18.31 2.51 9.85
N TYR A 191 17.13 2.13 9.37
CA TYR A 191 16.57 2.56 8.10
C TYR A 191 15.14 3.03 8.27
N ILE A 192 14.71 3.91 7.36
CA ILE A 192 13.32 4.33 7.26
C ILE A 192 12.90 4.38 5.78
N GLY A 193 11.65 4.04 5.49
CA GLY A 193 11.12 4.09 4.12
C GLY A 193 9.62 3.85 4.04
N ARG A 194 9.02 4.10 2.87
CA ARG A 194 7.57 4.01 2.64
C ARG A 194 7.04 2.60 2.40
N ASN A 195 7.90 1.65 2.08
CA ASN A 195 7.51 0.27 1.85
C ASN A 195 7.79 -0.57 3.10
N ALA A 196 6.90 -1.48 3.46
CA ALA A 196 7.14 -2.38 4.57
C ALA A 196 8.32 -3.34 4.26
N PRO A 197 9.17 -3.69 5.25
CA PRO A 197 10.15 -4.76 5.10
C PRO A 197 9.51 -6.09 4.71
N ILE A 198 10.18 -6.85 3.83
CA ILE A 198 9.68 -8.15 3.33
C ILE A 198 10.67 -9.24 3.71
N SER A 199 10.17 -10.35 4.25
CA SER A 199 11.01 -11.49 4.63
C SER A 199 11.84 -12.02 3.44
N GLY A 200 13.06 -12.43 3.71
CA GLY A 200 14.04 -12.90 2.74
C GLY A 200 14.64 -11.81 1.83
N ASN A 201 14.29 -10.53 2.05
CA ASN A 201 14.83 -9.41 1.30
C ASN A 201 15.49 -8.39 2.24
N GLU A 202 16.69 -7.95 1.84
CA GLU A 202 17.44 -6.93 2.53
C GLU A 202 16.71 -5.58 2.43
N TYR A 203 16.28 -5.04 3.56
CA TYR A 203 15.58 -3.76 3.61
C TYR A 203 16.56 -2.60 3.68
N ASN A 204 16.62 -1.82 2.60
CA ASN A 204 17.50 -0.64 2.50
C ASN A 204 16.74 0.68 2.65
N GLY A 205 15.44 0.62 2.98
CA GLY A 205 14.56 1.78 3.13
C GLY A 205 14.59 2.76 1.95
N ASP A 206 14.12 3.97 2.23
CA ASP A 206 14.36 5.14 1.39
C ASP A 206 15.63 5.87 1.86
N LEU A 207 15.95 5.79 3.17
CA LEU A 207 17.09 6.44 3.82
C LEU A 207 17.74 5.50 4.85
N GLN A 208 19.08 5.49 4.89
CA GLN A 208 19.83 5.03 6.06
C GLN A 208 19.83 6.16 7.09
N VAL A 209 19.26 5.90 8.26
CA VAL A 209 19.10 6.89 9.35
C VAL A 209 20.34 6.95 10.23
N LEU A 210 20.89 5.78 10.56
CA LEU A 210 22.02 5.67 11.48
C LEU A 210 22.80 4.39 11.23
N LYS A 211 24.12 4.49 11.20
CA LYS A 211 25.02 3.33 11.30
C LYS A 211 25.47 3.16 12.75
N VAL A 212 24.98 2.13 13.43
CA VAL A 212 25.20 1.94 14.87
C VAL A 212 26.51 1.22 15.14
N PHE A 213 26.78 0.14 14.40
CA PHE A 213 28.07 -0.54 14.40
C PHE A 213 28.28 -1.28 13.08
N ASN A 214 29.54 -1.50 12.72
CA ASN A 214 29.95 -2.22 11.54
C ASN A 214 31.40 -2.68 11.74
N THR A 215 31.61 -3.98 11.94
CA THR A 215 32.94 -4.50 12.33
C THR A 215 34.02 -4.36 11.26
N TRP A 216 33.64 -4.04 10.01
CA TRP A 216 34.57 -3.77 8.91
C TRP A 216 34.90 -2.29 8.77
N GLU A 217 33.94 -1.40 9.04
CA GLU A 217 34.08 0.04 8.83
C GLU A 217 34.44 0.81 10.10
N CYS A 218 33.98 0.36 11.27
CA CYS A 218 34.26 0.93 12.58
C CYS A 218 34.75 -0.15 13.55
N ALA A 219 35.76 -0.92 13.12
CA ALA A 219 36.27 -2.13 13.78
C ALA A 219 36.72 -1.96 15.24
N SER A 220 36.94 -0.74 15.73
CA SER A 220 37.24 -0.45 17.13
C SER A 220 36.01 -0.50 18.05
N VAL A 221 34.80 -0.42 17.49
CA VAL A 221 33.53 -0.36 18.24
C VAL A 221 32.86 -1.74 18.20
N LYS A 222 33.45 -2.71 18.91
CA LYS A 222 32.90 -4.06 19.05
C LYS A 222 32.11 -4.28 20.34
N THR A 223 32.24 -3.33 21.26
CA THR A 223 31.59 -3.34 22.56
C THR A 223 31.15 -1.91 22.84
N PHE A 224 29.87 -1.71 23.14
CA PHE A 224 29.30 -0.40 23.44
C PHE A 224 28.05 -0.54 24.31
N SER A 225 27.82 0.45 25.18
CA SER A 225 26.59 0.60 25.94
C SER A 225 26.29 2.09 26.08
N GLY A 226 25.11 2.52 25.63
CA GLY A 226 24.70 3.93 25.69
C GLY A 226 23.77 4.29 24.54
N LYS A 227 23.76 5.57 24.18
CA LYS A 227 22.97 6.08 23.05
C LYS A 227 23.55 5.64 21.73
N SER A 228 22.70 5.16 20.82
CA SER A 228 23.11 4.69 19.49
C SER A 228 23.80 5.80 18.66
N THR A 229 23.36 7.04 18.84
CA THR A 229 23.96 8.23 18.18
C THR A 229 25.36 8.55 18.69
N GLU A 230 25.77 7.98 19.82
CA GLU A 230 27.08 8.21 20.47
C GLU A 230 28.08 7.07 20.22
N THR A 231 27.72 6.05 19.45
CA THR A 231 28.60 4.92 19.11
C THR A 231 29.89 5.34 18.40
N GLY A 232 29.83 6.45 17.65
CA GLY A 232 30.93 6.94 16.82
C GLY A 232 31.20 6.12 15.56
N CYS A 233 30.31 5.18 15.20
CA CYS A 233 30.40 4.43 13.94
C CYS A 233 29.86 5.23 12.75
N ASP A 234 28.78 5.99 12.96
CA ASP A 234 28.27 6.94 11.99
C ASP A 234 29.14 8.22 11.99
N LEU A 235 29.62 8.62 10.82
CA LEU A 235 30.51 9.76 10.63
C LEU A 235 29.78 11.05 10.25
N ASN A 236 28.45 11.03 10.16
CA ASN A 236 27.67 12.24 9.94
C ASN A 236 27.82 13.22 11.11
N ASP A 237 27.79 14.52 10.82
CA ASP A 237 27.91 15.58 11.85
C ASP A 237 26.76 15.54 12.86
N ARG A 238 25.62 14.94 12.48
CA ARG A 238 24.41 14.80 13.30
C ARG A 238 23.84 13.38 13.13
N PRO A 239 24.44 12.36 13.76
CA PRO A 239 23.98 10.97 13.64
C PRO A 239 22.50 10.84 14.03
N GLY A 240 21.73 10.06 13.26
CA GLY A 240 20.30 9.85 13.49
C GLY A 240 19.39 10.99 13.02
N GLN A 241 19.93 12.12 12.51
CA GLN A 241 19.11 13.19 11.95
C GLN A 241 18.84 12.99 10.47
N PHE A 242 17.58 13.11 10.04
CA PHE A 242 17.17 12.96 8.65
C PHE A 242 15.94 13.83 8.31
N GLU A 243 15.64 13.96 7.01
CA GLU A 243 14.51 14.75 6.50
C GLU A 243 13.46 13.85 5.86
N ILE A 244 12.19 14.11 6.18
CA ILE A 244 11.02 13.59 5.46
C ILE A 244 10.49 14.71 4.56
N SER A 245 10.50 14.48 3.25
CA SER A 245 10.09 15.49 2.27
C SER A 245 8.60 15.49 1.96
N ALA A 246 7.88 14.41 2.29
CA ALA A 246 6.46 14.26 2.01
C ALA A 246 5.77 13.43 3.09
N PRO A 247 4.54 13.79 3.50
CA PRO A 247 3.81 13.08 4.54
C PRO A 247 3.42 11.66 4.10
N GLY A 248 3.12 10.81 5.09
CA GLY A 248 2.54 9.49 4.93
C GLY A 248 3.06 8.47 5.93
N THR A 249 2.71 7.20 5.70
CA THR A 249 3.18 6.06 6.48
C THR A 249 4.65 5.72 6.14
N TYR A 250 5.48 5.59 7.16
CA TYR A 250 6.87 5.16 7.06
C TYR A 250 7.16 4.01 8.00
N PHE A 251 8.07 3.13 7.61
CA PHE A 251 8.51 1.97 8.38
C PHE A 251 9.92 2.22 8.89
N LEU A 252 10.04 2.42 10.20
CA LEU A 252 11.32 2.55 10.91
C LEU A 252 11.79 1.16 11.31
N LEU A 253 12.99 0.78 10.89
CA LEU A 253 13.59 -0.53 11.10
C LEU A 253 14.97 -0.38 11.73
N PHE A 254 15.20 -1.07 12.85
CA PHE A 254 16.56 -1.46 13.24
C PHE A 254 16.84 -2.86 12.73
N ARG A 255 17.98 -3.04 12.06
CA ARG A 255 18.44 -4.33 11.56
C ARG A 255 19.86 -4.61 11.98
N SER A 256 20.16 -5.90 12.16
CA SER A 256 21.48 -6.39 12.49
C SER A 256 21.77 -7.64 11.68
N GLY A 257 22.96 -7.72 11.10
CA GLY A 257 23.38 -8.86 10.31
C GLY A 257 24.81 -9.26 10.59
N GLY A 258 25.12 -10.55 10.44
CA GLY A 258 26.50 -11.03 10.57
C GLY A 258 26.64 -12.41 11.17
N ALA A 259 27.90 -12.85 11.28
CA ALA A 259 28.24 -14.15 11.81
C ALA A 259 28.13 -14.19 13.34
N SER A 260 28.49 -13.14 14.08
CA SER A 260 28.38 -13.09 15.55
C SER A 260 27.75 -11.81 16.11
N TYR A 261 26.65 -11.96 16.86
CA TYR A 261 26.05 -10.88 17.67
C TYR A 261 26.73 -10.70 19.05
N GLY A 262 27.85 -11.40 19.28
CA GLY A 262 28.68 -11.25 20.47
C GLY A 262 28.10 -11.91 21.73
N ASP A 263 28.77 -11.69 22.86
CA ASP A 263 28.58 -12.46 24.10
C ASP A 263 27.18 -12.32 24.72
N ILE A 264 26.56 -11.16 24.52
CA ILE A 264 25.27 -10.83 25.12
C ILE A 264 24.16 -10.61 24.09
N GLY A 265 24.42 -10.87 22.81
CA GLY A 265 23.57 -10.43 21.70
C GLY A 265 23.57 -8.91 21.53
N VAL A 266 22.76 -8.40 20.59
CA VAL A 266 22.53 -6.97 20.43
C VAL A 266 21.21 -6.61 21.11
N GLN A 267 21.27 -5.74 22.12
CA GLN A 267 20.13 -5.34 22.94
C GLN A 267 19.78 -3.89 22.64
N ILE A 268 18.51 -3.61 22.36
CA ILE A 268 18.01 -2.26 22.16
C ILE A 268 16.83 -1.97 23.10
N ASP A 269 16.75 -0.71 23.51
CA ASP A 269 15.72 -0.15 24.41
C ASP A 269 15.52 1.34 24.10
N LYS A 270 14.44 1.94 24.63
CA LYS A 270 14.12 3.37 24.62
C LYS A 270 14.25 4.01 23.24
N VAL A 271 13.62 3.41 22.24
CA VAL A 271 13.68 3.93 20.88
C VAL A 271 12.96 5.28 20.80
N THR A 272 13.65 6.30 20.31
CA THR A 272 13.06 7.62 20.10
C THR A 272 13.09 8.03 18.64
N LEU A 273 11.98 8.61 18.18
CA LEU A 273 11.92 9.38 16.97
C LEU A 273 11.14 10.66 17.24
N GLU A 274 11.81 11.80 17.14
CA GLU A 274 11.22 13.11 17.44
C GLU A 274 11.30 14.01 16.21
N LYS A 275 10.21 14.72 15.91
CA LYS A 275 10.27 15.83 14.96
C LYS A 275 10.98 17.01 15.62
N VAL A 276 12.01 17.54 14.99
CA VAL A 276 12.83 18.66 15.50
C VAL A 276 12.67 19.94 14.69
N GLN A 277 12.15 19.86 13.47
CA GLN A 277 11.83 21.01 12.62
C GLN A 277 10.68 20.69 11.65
#